data_AF-A0A3N1SVG0-F1
#
_entry.id   AF-A0A3N1SVG0-F1
#
_cell.length_a   1.000
_cell.length_b   1.000
_cell.length_c   1.000
_cell.angle_alpha   90.00
_cell.angle_beta   90.00
_cell.angle_gamma   90.00
#
_symmetry.space_group_name_H-M   'P 1'
#
loop_
_entity.id
_entity.type
_entity.pdbx_description
1 polymer ?
#
loop_
_entity_poly.entity_id
_entity_poly.type
_entity_poly.pdbx_seq_one_letter_code
_entity_poly.pdbx_strand_id
1 'polypeptide(L)' 'MARVRYIGAGPVSVPELGRTVQPDELVEVPDSRFEGYVCQPGSWEAVEEPKAESAPAAKKTTTAAKSATTSKEV' A
#
# COMPACT_ATOMS: atom_id res chain seq x y z
N MET A 1 12.68 -9.51 -0.42
CA MET A 1 11.67 -8.72 -1.14
C MET A 1 10.33 -9.33 -0.79
N ALA A 2 9.30 -8.51 -0.62
CA ALA A 2 7.94 -8.95 -0.29
C ALA A 2 6.94 -8.50 -1.37
N ARG A 3 5.78 -9.17 -1.47
CA ARG A 3 4.74 -8.78 -2.44
C ARG A 3 3.45 -8.39 -1.75
N VAL A 4 2.95 -7.22 -2.12
CA VAL A 4 1.66 -6.70 -1.66
C VAL A 4 0.76 -6.46 -2.86
N ARG A 5 -0.52 -6.76 -2.70
CA ARG A 5 -1.57 -6.42 -3.66
C ARG A 5 -2.22 -5.12 -3.23
N TYR A 6 -2.42 -4.21 -4.18
CA TYR A 6 -3.21 -3.03 -3.93
C TYR A 6 -4.70 -3.39 -4.01
N ILE A 7 -5.46 -3.17 -2.94
CA ILE A 7 -6.90 -3.44 -2.86
C ILE A 7 -7.72 -2.16 -2.66
N GLY A 8 -7.09 -1.00 -2.81
CA GLY A 8 -7.78 0.29 -2.68
C GLY A 8 -8.65 0.61 -3.89
N ALA A 9 -9.58 1.55 -3.69
CA ALA A 9 -10.64 1.88 -4.66
C ALA A 9 -10.17 2.66 -5.90
N GLY A 10 -8.92 3.12 -5.97
CA GLY A 10 -8.42 3.91 -7.09
C GLY A 10 -6.89 3.94 -7.14
N PRO A 11 -6.28 4.29 -8.27
CA PRO A 11 -4.84 4.17 -8.47
C PRO A 11 -4.03 4.94 -7.41
N VAL A 12 -2.96 4.32 -6.91
CA VAL A 12 -2.08 4.89 -5.88
C VAL A 12 -0.65 5.04 -6.39
N SER A 13 -0.02 6.16 -6.11
CA SER A 13 1.41 6.35 -6.43
C SER A 13 2.27 5.68 -5.38
N VAL A 14 3.13 4.75 -5.81
CA VAL A 14 4.12 4.09 -4.95
C VAL A 14 5.49 4.69 -5.24
N PRO A 15 6.06 5.51 -4.32
CA PRO A 15 7.35 6.18 -4.54
C PRO A 15 8.49 5.20 -4.82
N GLU A 16 8.47 4.05 -4.16
CA GLU A 16 9.50 3.01 -4.27
C GLU A 16 9.58 2.38 -5.68
N LEU A 17 8.47 2.43 -6.44
CA LEU A 17 8.40 1.92 -7.82
C LEU A 17 8.49 3.03 -8.87
N GLY A 18 8.43 4.29 -8.44
CA GLY A 18 8.35 5.44 -9.34
C GLY A 18 7.12 5.44 -10.26
N ARG A 19 6.07 4.66 -9.93
CA ARG A 19 4.87 4.49 -10.77
C ARG A 19 3.59 4.40 -9.95
N THR A 20 2.46 4.63 -10.61
CA THR A 20 1.12 4.37 -10.06
C THR A 20 0.74 2.89 -10.20
N VAL A 21 0.11 2.37 -9.16
CA VAL A 21 -0.34 0.99 -9.01
C VAL A 21 -1.86 0.99 -9.10
N GLN A 22 -2.41 0.11 -9.95
CA GLN A 22 -3.85 -0.02 -10.11
C GLN A 22 -4.48 -0.91 -9.03
N PRO A 23 -5.80 -0.78 -8.77
CA PRO A 23 -6.54 -1.76 -7.99
C PRO A 23 -6.28 -3.17 -8.51
N ASP A 24 -6.13 -4.12 -7.59
CA ASP A 24 -5.79 -5.53 -7.82
C ASP A 24 -4.40 -5.81 -8.38
N GLU A 25 -3.57 -4.79 -8.59
CA GLU A 25 -2.20 -4.97 -9.04
C GLU A 25 -1.30 -5.47 -7.89
N LEU A 26 -0.48 -6.48 -8.19
CA LEU A 26 0.56 -6.95 -7.28
C LEU A 26 1.85 -6.18 -7.52
N VAL A 27 2.46 -5.72 -6.44
CA VAL A 27 3.73 -5.03 -6.47
C VAL A 27 4.72 -5.62 -5.50
N GLU A 28 5.98 -5.62 -5.95
CA GLU A 28 7.10 -6.09 -5.15
C GLU A 28 7.74 -4.88 -4.45
N VAL A 29 7.84 -4.96 -3.12
CA VAL A 29 8.40 -3.91 -2.27
C VAL A 29 9.54 -4.46 -1.42
N PRO A 30 10.48 -3.62 -0.99
CA PRO A 30 11.48 -4.02 -0.01
C PRO A 30 10.81 -4.51 1.29
N ASP A 31 11.35 -5.55 1.92
CA ASP A 31 10.76 -6.16 3.13
C ASP A 31 10.62 -5.12 4.26
N SER A 32 11.57 -4.19 4.37
CA SER A 32 11.54 -3.08 5.34
C SER A 32 10.34 -2.14 5.18
N ARG A 33 9.68 -2.13 4.02
CA ARG A 33 8.47 -1.34 3.73
C ARG A 33 7.19 -2.16 3.79
N PHE A 34 7.27 -3.50 3.75
CA PHE A 34 6.12 -4.40 3.72
C PHE A 34 5.13 -4.11 4.84
N GLU A 35 5.61 -4.01 6.09
CA GLU A 35 4.78 -3.69 7.26
C GLU A 35 3.96 -2.40 7.09
N GLY A 36 4.55 -1.37 6.51
CA GLY A 36 3.87 -0.08 6.30
C GLY A 36 2.69 -0.18 5.33
N TYR A 37 2.75 -1.11 4.38
CA TYR A 37 1.65 -1.39 3.45
C TYR A 37 0.60 -2.29 4.11
N VAL A 38 0.99 -3.44 4.65
CA VAL A 38 0.04 -4.42 5.20
C VAL A 38 -0.70 -3.96 6.46
N CYS A 39 -0.16 -2.97 7.17
CA CYS A 39 -0.87 -2.27 8.26
C CYS A 39 -2.03 -1.39 7.77
N GLN A 40 -2.24 -1.28 6.45
CA GLN A 40 -3.36 -0.58 5.80
C GLN A 40 -4.33 -1.56 5.14
N PRO A 41 -5.13 -2.32 5.91
CA PRO A 41 -5.98 -3.40 5.40
C PRO A 41 -7.12 -2.95 4.46
N GLY A 42 -7.35 -1.65 4.30
CA GLY A 42 -8.30 -1.09 3.33
C GLY A 42 -7.66 -0.60 2.03
N SER A 43 -6.35 -0.77 1.88
CA SER A 43 -5.60 -0.29 0.70
C SER A 43 -4.60 -1.32 0.20
N TRP A 44 -4.04 -2.15 1.07
CA TRP A 44 -3.03 -3.14 0.71
C TRP A 44 -3.28 -4.49 1.38
N GLU A 45 -2.98 -5.55 0.66
CA GLU A 45 -3.11 -6.94 1.07
C GLU A 45 -1.75 -7.64 0.95
N ALA A 46 -1.36 -8.38 1.99
CA ALA A 46 -0.16 -9.22 1.96
C ALA A 46 -0.40 -10.42 1.04
N VAL A 47 0.35 -10.53 -0.07
CA VAL A 47 0.28 -11.72 -0.95
C VAL A 47 1.44 -12.66 -0.67
N GLU A 48 2.65 -12.12 -0.55
CA GLU A 48 3.84 -12.90 -0.27
C GLU A 48 4.57 -12.27 0.92
N GLU A 49 4.53 -12.96 2.06
CA GLU A 49 5.21 -12.52 3.28
C GLU A 49 6.74 -12.53 3.07
N PRO A 50 7.46 -11.49 3.57
CA PRO A 50 8.90 -11.42 3.47
C PRO A 50 9.54 -12.68 4.05
N LYS A 51 10.62 -13.18 3.43
CA LYS A 51 11.28 -14.44 3.80
C LYS A 51 11.99 -14.41 5.17
N ALA A 52 11.74 -13.40 5.99
CA ALA A 52 12.31 -13.26 7.32
C ALA A 52 11.22 -13.53 8.39
N GLU A 53 11.24 -14.77 8.87
CA GLU A 53 11.10 -15.13 10.28
C GLU A 53 10.21 -14.21 11.16
N SER A 54 8.96 -14.65 11.37
CA SER A 54 8.11 -14.37 12.54
C SER A 54 7.70 -12.92 12.88
N ALA A 55 6.38 -12.69 12.73
CA ALA A 55 5.47 -11.98 13.64
C ALA A 55 5.36 -10.44 13.56
N PRO A 56 4.31 -9.82 14.17
CA PRO A 56 2.90 -10.21 14.31
C PRO A 56 1.94 -9.13 13.77
N ALA A 57 0.67 -9.53 13.53
CA ALA A 57 -0.47 -8.67 13.17
C ALA A 57 -0.45 -7.26 13.81
N ALA A 58 -0.04 -6.24 13.05
CA ALA A 58 -0.08 -4.85 13.48
C ALA A 58 -1.53 -4.37 13.55
N LYS A 59 -1.98 -4.13 14.79
CA LYS A 59 -3.29 -3.58 15.13
C LYS A 59 -3.42 -2.15 14.59
N LYS A 60 -4.58 -1.90 13.98
CA LYS A 60 -5.16 -0.61 13.53
C LYS A 60 -4.43 0.65 14.02
N THR A 61 -3.98 1.49 13.08
CA THR A 61 -3.90 2.93 13.29
C THR A 61 -4.39 3.70 12.06
N THR A 62 -5.50 4.40 12.27
CA THR A 62 -6.03 5.51 11.48
C THR A 62 -4.92 6.42 10.95
N THR A 63 -4.85 6.64 9.63
CA THR A 63 -4.27 7.88 9.08
C THR A 63 -5.39 8.69 8.46
N ALA A 64 -5.77 9.73 9.18
CA ALA A 64 -6.66 10.78 8.72
C ALA A 64 -5.97 11.63 7.63
N ALA A 65 -6.74 11.96 6.60
CA ALA A 65 -6.77 13.19 5.82
C ALA A 65 -5.44 13.81 5.30
N LYS A 66 -5.36 13.98 3.96
CA LYS A 66 -5.22 15.32 3.36
C LYS A 66 -5.55 15.36 1.87
N SER A 67 -6.46 16.27 1.57
CA SER A 67 -6.91 16.73 0.25
C SER A 67 -5.78 17.19 -0.67
N ALA A 68 -5.98 17.02 -1.99
CA ALA A 68 -5.49 17.96 -2.99
C ALA A 68 -6.64 18.27 -3.96
N THR A 69 -7.15 19.49 -3.81
CA THR A 69 -8.11 20.18 -4.68
C THR A 69 -7.44 20.65 -5.98
N THR A 70 -8.27 21.02 -6.97
CA THR A 70 -8.04 21.86 -8.18
C THR A 70 -8.23 21.09 -9.49
N SER A 71 -8.93 21.54 -10.53
CA SER A 71 -9.91 22.60 -10.82
C SER A 71 -10.40 22.31 -12.25
N LYS A 72 -11.70 22.43 -12.55
CA LYS A 72 -12.14 23.05 -13.81
C LYS A 72 -13.64 23.34 -13.85
N GLU A 73 -13.92 24.63 -13.75
CA GLU A 73 -15.10 25.36 -14.22
C GLU A 73 -15.11 25.42 -15.76
N VAL A 74 -16.29 25.24 -16.39
CA VAL A 74 -16.94 26.16 -17.35
C VAL A 74 -18.30 25.60 -17.78
#